data_AF-A0AA40FAC3-F1
#
_entry.id   AF-A0AA40FAC3-F1
#
_cell.length_a   1.000
_cell.length_b   1.000
_cell.length_c   1.000
_cell.angle_alpha   90.00
_cell.angle_beta   90.00
_cell.angle_gamma   90.00
#
_symmetry.space_group_name_H-M   'P 1'
#
loop_
_entity.id
_entity.type
_entity.pdbx_description
1 polymer ?
#
loop_
_entity_poly.entity_id
_entity_poly.type
_entity_poly.pdbx_seq_one_letter_code
_entity_poly.pdbx_strand_id
1 'polypeptide(L)'
;RSDLLNELTSTSTGRPSPDVALSDRYFPFEYCWQGVRDGMDRGVIRIKNVPYATTRSEVIAMLGRNTKILNDADEGVHIIMERLNSKTNDIFIELINMREASKTVERFIDLAQRRRFPRLGNRIVEIVMSSQSELMREMFPTARGLVWHGTTPVIEDMAPKESWKIFKGFINDEEFAMLRRYAESPHRAPFARDCPQRPYEFHVSTLKKLPWHVPEMISFRQRWMLYYYTERLVETLRSTLANPKHDQAVSPLNEQLLKRLHAACMACPGFSAAQKNNLAVWAGYGENEAVGKTHIPKNPFLWNHVHALRPKAGVPFDLLEWYIATIREATLINSIEHMNFDQQQTAAEMEQKSQATDYFGRLWCQVGLSTYSQDKLCLLKLKDVGERELDVIKQVIARALDP
;
A
#
# COMPACT_ATOMS: atom_id res chain seq x y z
N ARG A 1 22.88 -9.21 23.03
CA ARG A 1 23.42 -9.04 21.66
C ARG A 1 23.16 -10.33 20.91
N SER A 2 22.66 -10.28 19.68
CA SER A 2 22.33 -11.43 18.85
C SER A 2 23.58 -12.10 18.30
N ASP A 3 23.47 -13.39 18.00
CA ASP A 3 24.58 -14.18 17.46
C ASP A 3 25.09 -13.61 16.12
N LEU A 4 24.19 -13.13 15.26
CA LEU A 4 24.56 -12.50 13.99
C LEU A 4 25.42 -11.24 14.20
N LEU A 5 25.07 -10.38 15.16
CA LEU A 5 25.87 -9.18 15.43
C LEU A 5 27.21 -9.55 16.08
N ASN A 6 27.24 -10.54 16.95
CA ASN A 6 28.48 -11.05 17.53
C ASN A 6 29.42 -11.58 16.45
N GLU A 7 28.90 -12.38 15.51
CA GLU A 7 29.66 -12.93 14.38
C GLU A 7 30.19 -11.81 13.46
N LEU A 8 29.33 -10.86 13.09
CA LEU A 8 29.71 -9.74 12.23
C LEU A 8 30.83 -8.88 12.84
N THR A 9 30.80 -8.68 14.16
CA THR A 9 31.77 -7.85 14.88
C THR A 9 32.92 -8.67 15.50
N SER A 10 33.01 -9.97 15.22
CA SER A 10 34.08 -10.86 15.69
C SER A 10 35.36 -10.68 14.84
N THR A 11 35.87 -9.46 14.83
CA THR A 11 37.12 -9.08 14.15
C THR A 11 38.11 -8.51 15.16
N SER A 12 39.40 -8.48 14.82
CA SER A 12 40.45 -7.94 15.70
C SER A 12 40.22 -6.47 16.09
N THR A 13 39.56 -5.71 15.22
CA THR A 13 39.22 -4.29 15.43
C THR A 13 37.78 -4.08 15.91
N GLY A 14 36.97 -5.13 15.97
CA GLY A 14 35.52 -5.04 16.20
C GLY A 14 34.73 -4.43 15.03
N ARG A 15 35.39 -4.17 13.88
CA ARG A 15 34.78 -3.67 12.64
C ARG A 15 34.91 -4.72 11.52
N PRO A 16 33.81 -5.11 10.85
CA PRO A 16 33.87 -5.96 9.66
C PRO A 16 34.43 -5.20 8.44
N SER A 17 34.92 -5.94 7.44
CA SER A 17 35.20 -5.34 6.13
C SER A 17 33.89 -4.94 5.42
N PRO A 18 33.93 -3.97 4.49
CA PRO A 18 32.76 -3.58 3.70
C PRO A 18 32.08 -4.77 3.00
N ASP A 19 32.84 -5.68 2.39
CA ASP A 19 32.30 -6.84 1.67
C ASP A 19 31.51 -7.77 2.58
N VAL A 20 31.99 -7.99 3.81
CA VAL A 20 31.30 -8.83 4.80
C VAL A 20 30.02 -8.14 5.27
N ALA A 21 30.08 -6.86 5.62
CA ALA A 21 28.92 -6.09 6.08
C ALA A 21 27.83 -5.97 5.00
N LEU A 22 28.22 -5.77 3.74
CA LEU A 22 27.27 -5.61 2.63
C LEU A 22 26.78 -6.94 2.04
N SER A 23 27.26 -8.08 2.53
CA SER A 23 26.78 -9.39 2.09
C SER A 23 25.31 -9.63 2.47
N ASP A 24 24.60 -10.43 1.67
CA ASP A 24 23.17 -10.71 1.86
C ASP A 24 22.80 -11.26 3.24
N ARG A 25 23.76 -11.92 3.90
CA ARG A 25 23.62 -12.50 5.24
C ARG A 25 23.47 -11.45 6.33
N TYR A 26 24.20 -10.34 6.25
CA TYR A 26 24.24 -9.32 7.30
C TYR A 26 23.52 -8.03 6.93
N PHE A 27 23.49 -7.69 5.64
CA PHE A 27 22.89 -6.45 5.18
C PHE A 27 21.38 -6.45 5.44
N PRO A 28 20.86 -5.53 6.29
CA PRO A 28 19.54 -5.70 6.88
C PRO A 28 18.41 -5.04 6.06
N PHE A 29 18.72 -4.25 5.04
CA PHE A 29 17.71 -3.48 4.31
C PHE A 29 17.25 -4.22 3.05
N GLU A 30 15.97 -4.06 2.71
CA GLU A 30 15.37 -4.50 1.45
C GLU A 30 14.32 -3.49 0.99
N TYR A 31 13.89 -3.59 -0.27
CA TYR A 31 12.80 -2.76 -0.77
C TYR A 31 11.47 -3.08 -0.07
N CYS A 32 10.61 -2.08 0.09
CA CYS A 32 9.29 -2.29 0.70
C CYS A 32 8.38 -3.23 -0.10
N TRP A 33 8.61 -3.36 -1.41
CA TRP A 33 7.94 -4.29 -2.31
C TRP A 33 8.67 -5.64 -2.47
N GLN A 34 9.76 -5.87 -1.75
CA GLN A 34 10.48 -7.14 -1.81
C GLN A 34 9.56 -8.29 -1.36
N GLY A 35 9.56 -9.38 -2.15
CA GLY A 35 8.75 -10.57 -1.88
C GLY A 35 7.26 -10.42 -2.23
N VAL A 36 6.82 -9.27 -2.76
CA VAL A 36 5.48 -9.13 -3.33
C VAL A 36 5.45 -9.96 -4.60
N ARG A 37 4.64 -11.03 -4.59
CA ARG A 37 4.46 -11.91 -5.75
C ARG A 37 3.43 -11.30 -6.71
N ASP A 38 3.62 -11.55 -8.00
CA ASP A 38 2.51 -11.46 -8.95
C ASP A 38 1.40 -12.41 -8.48
N GLY A 39 0.15 -11.98 -8.67
CA GLY A 39 -1.04 -12.53 -8.05
C GLY A 39 -1.07 -14.06 -8.05
N MET A 40 -1.40 -14.65 -6.90
CA MET A 40 -1.66 -16.08 -6.81
C MET A 40 -2.75 -16.48 -7.81
N ASP A 41 -2.64 -17.70 -8.36
CA ASP A 41 -3.64 -18.30 -9.26
C ASP A 41 -4.99 -18.48 -8.53
N ARG A 42 -5.76 -17.38 -8.50
CA ARG A 42 -7.04 -17.23 -7.81
C ARG A 42 -8.14 -17.22 -8.84
N GLY A 43 -9.19 -17.99 -8.58
CA GLY A 43 -10.39 -17.95 -9.41
C GLY A 43 -11.18 -16.69 -9.13
N VAL A 44 -11.76 -16.08 -10.16
CA VAL A 44 -12.53 -14.83 -10.02
C VAL A 44 -13.92 -15.02 -10.62
N ILE A 45 -14.97 -14.71 -9.86
CA ILE A 45 -16.33 -14.60 -10.40
C ILE A 45 -16.76 -13.14 -10.44
N ARG A 46 -17.64 -12.80 -11.39
CA ARG A 46 -18.25 -11.47 -11.52
C ARG A 46 -19.75 -11.58 -11.30
N ILE A 47 -20.29 -10.72 -10.44
CA ILE A 47 -21.73 -10.55 -10.23
C ILE A 47 -22.16 -9.28 -10.96
N LYS A 48 -23.09 -9.44 -11.90
CA LYS A 48 -23.66 -8.35 -12.70
C LYS A 48 -25.06 -7.98 -12.23
N ASN A 49 -25.52 -6.80 -12.65
CA ASN A 49 -26.86 -6.27 -12.36
C ASN A 49 -27.15 -6.09 -10.86
N VAL A 50 -26.14 -5.69 -10.10
CA VAL A 50 -26.27 -5.51 -8.65
C VAL A 50 -27.04 -4.22 -8.30
N PRO A 51 -27.80 -4.20 -7.19
CA PRO A 51 -28.29 -2.96 -6.61
C PRO A 51 -27.14 -2.02 -6.22
N TYR A 52 -27.38 -0.70 -6.27
CA TYR A 52 -26.36 0.26 -5.86
C TYR A 52 -26.04 0.16 -4.36
N ALA A 53 -27.06 -0.10 -3.54
CA ALA A 53 -26.92 -0.19 -2.10
C ALA A 53 -26.36 -1.54 -1.59
N THR A 54 -25.89 -2.42 -2.49
CA THR A 54 -25.42 -3.75 -2.09
C THR A 54 -24.26 -3.68 -1.11
N THR A 55 -24.38 -4.45 -0.03
CA THR A 55 -23.35 -4.55 1.00
C THR A 55 -22.50 -5.80 0.82
N ARG A 56 -21.27 -5.77 1.34
CA ARG A 56 -20.39 -6.94 1.37
C ARG A 56 -21.04 -8.15 2.06
N SER A 57 -21.75 -7.93 3.17
CA SER A 57 -22.41 -8.99 3.93
C SER A 57 -23.51 -9.69 3.13
N GLU A 58 -24.29 -8.94 2.34
CA GLU A 58 -25.30 -9.51 1.44
C GLU A 58 -24.68 -10.40 0.36
N VAL A 59 -23.55 -9.96 -0.22
CA VAL A 59 -22.80 -10.74 -1.21
C VAL A 59 -22.33 -12.07 -0.62
N ILE A 60 -21.72 -12.04 0.56
CA ILE A 60 -21.24 -13.23 1.25
C ILE A 60 -22.40 -14.17 1.61
N ALA A 61 -23.52 -13.61 2.12
CA ALA A 61 -24.71 -14.39 2.46
C ALA A 61 -25.31 -15.08 1.23
N MET A 62 -25.38 -14.38 0.09
CA MET A 62 -25.89 -14.92 -1.17
C MET A 62 -25.01 -16.07 -1.70
N LEU A 63 -23.68 -15.93 -1.61
CA LEU A 63 -22.75 -16.99 -2.03
C LEU A 63 -22.83 -18.22 -1.12
N GLY A 64 -23.15 -18.03 0.16
CA GLY A 64 -23.31 -19.08 1.15
C GLY A 64 -22.00 -19.77 1.56
N ARG A 65 -22.07 -20.54 2.64
CA ARG A 65 -20.90 -21.17 3.31
C ARG A 65 -20.12 -22.16 2.45
N ASN A 66 -20.74 -22.69 1.40
CA ASN A 66 -20.12 -23.69 0.52
C ASN A 66 -19.12 -23.07 -0.46
N THR A 67 -19.09 -21.75 -0.57
CA THR A 67 -18.21 -21.02 -1.49
C THR A 67 -16.96 -20.57 -0.74
N LYS A 68 -15.80 -21.05 -1.15
CA LYS A 68 -14.53 -20.73 -0.49
C LYS A 68 -13.94 -19.41 -0.99
N ILE A 69 -14.46 -18.32 -0.44
CA ILE A 69 -13.95 -16.95 -0.61
C ILE A 69 -12.67 -16.78 0.21
N LEU A 70 -11.79 -15.88 -0.22
CA LEU A 70 -10.65 -15.47 0.59
C LEU A 70 -11.10 -14.89 1.94
N ASN A 71 -10.19 -14.96 2.92
CA ASN A 71 -10.43 -14.38 4.24
C ASN A 71 -10.51 -12.84 4.17
N ASP A 72 -10.98 -12.22 5.26
CA ASP A 72 -11.08 -10.76 5.36
C ASP A 72 -9.73 -10.04 5.27
N ALA A 73 -8.62 -10.69 5.65
CA ALA A 73 -7.29 -10.09 5.60
C ALA A 73 -6.76 -9.97 4.16
N ASP A 74 -7.16 -10.88 3.28
CA ASP A 74 -6.80 -10.93 1.86
C ASP A 74 -7.76 -10.13 0.96
N GLU A 75 -8.88 -9.66 1.52
CA GLU A 75 -9.95 -8.93 0.83
C GLU A 75 -10.47 -9.65 -0.42
N GLY A 76 -11.34 -10.65 -0.26
CA GLY A 76 -11.88 -11.41 -1.40
C GLY A 76 -13.10 -10.83 -2.12
N VAL A 77 -13.67 -9.70 -1.66
CA VAL A 77 -14.91 -9.13 -2.23
C VAL A 77 -14.66 -7.70 -2.68
N HIS A 78 -14.64 -7.47 -3.99
CA HIS A 78 -14.38 -6.17 -4.60
C HIS A 78 -15.66 -5.60 -5.19
N ILE A 79 -16.26 -4.65 -4.49
CA ILE A 79 -17.42 -3.91 -4.98
C ILE A 79 -16.91 -2.72 -5.80
N ILE A 80 -17.00 -2.80 -7.13
CA ILE A 80 -16.51 -1.74 -8.00
C ILE A 80 -17.43 -0.53 -7.89
N MET A 81 -16.83 0.65 -7.76
CA MET A 81 -17.55 1.91 -7.80
C MET A 81 -16.96 2.84 -8.87
N GLU A 82 -17.83 3.57 -9.55
CA GLU A 82 -17.42 4.68 -10.40
C GLU A 82 -16.99 5.85 -9.51
N ARG A 83 -15.71 6.23 -9.61
CA ARG A 83 -15.09 7.20 -8.70
C ARG A 83 -15.57 8.65 -8.87
N LEU A 84 -16.27 8.97 -9.97
CA LEU A 84 -16.77 10.33 -10.25
C LEU A 84 -18.20 10.57 -9.79
N ASN A 85 -18.98 9.52 -9.53
CA ASN A 85 -20.36 9.67 -9.05
C ASN A 85 -20.70 8.76 -7.85
N SER A 86 -19.76 7.91 -7.40
CA SER A 86 -19.92 6.90 -6.33
C SER A 86 -20.88 5.75 -6.62
N LYS A 87 -21.32 5.59 -7.87
CA LYS A 87 -22.26 4.55 -8.29
C LYS A 87 -21.60 3.17 -8.27
N THR A 88 -22.31 2.19 -7.72
CA THR A 88 -21.89 0.78 -7.75
C THR A 88 -22.04 0.21 -9.15
N ASN A 89 -20.98 -0.43 -9.61
CA ASN A 89 -20.99 -1.24 -10.83
C ASN A 89 -21.02 -2.72 -10.43
N ASP A 90 -20.28 -3.57 -11.11
CA ASP A 90 -20.27 -5.00 -10.83
C ASP A 90 -19.43 -5.35 -9.60
N ILE A 91 -19.64 -6.55 -9.08
CA ILE A 91 -18.90 -7.07 -7.93
C ILE A 91 -18.04 -8.23 -8.39
N PHE A 92 -16.76 -8.18 -8.04
CA PHE A 92 -15.82 -9.26 -8.32
C PHE A 92 -15.49 -9.98 -7.02
N ILE A 93 -15.43 -11.31 -7.05
CA ILE A 93 -15.08 -12.12 -5.89
C ILE A 93 -13.90 -13.00 -6.24
N GLU A 94 -12.84 -12.88 -5.45
CA GLU A 94 -11.70 -13.78 -5.50
C GLU A 94 -11.97 -15.02 -4.63
N LEU A 95 -11.76 -16.18 -5.23
CA LEU A 95 -11.89 -17.50 -4.63
C LEU A 95 -10.53 -18.15 -4.54
N ILE A 96 -10.40 -19.15 -3.66
CA ILE A 96 -9.11 -19.79 -3.37
C ILE A 96 -8.38 -20.37 -4.60
N ASN A 97 -9.10 -20.71 -5.68
CA ASN A 97 -8.55 -21.18 -6.95
C ASN A 97 -9.63 -21.17 -8.06
N MET A 98 -9.22 -21.41 -9.30
CA MET A 98 -10.12 -21.47 -10.47
C MET A 98 -11.19 -22.55 -10.35
N ARG A 99 -10.86 -23.72 -9.80
CA ARG A 99 -11.81 -24.85 -9.65
C ARG A 99 -13.00 -24.48 -8.78
N GLU A 100 -12.77 -23.79 -7.67
CA GLU A 100 -13.84 -23.30 -6.80
C GLU A 100 -14.72 -22.28 -7.52
N ALA A 101 -14.14 -21.47 -8.38
CA ALA A 101 -14.85 -20.47 -9.17
C ALA A 101 -15.77 -21.11 -10.21
N SER A 102 -15.28 -22.08 -10.98
CA SER A 102 -16.10 -22.86 -11.92
C SER A 102 -17.24 -23.58 -11.21
N LYS A 103 -16.94 -24.27 -10.09
CA LYS A 103 -17.96 -24.96 -9.28
C LYS A 103 -19.04 -24.01 -8.77
N THR A 104 -18.65 -22.80 -8.35
CA THR A 104 -19.60 -21.79 -7.85
C THR A 104 -20.53 -21.31 -8.96
N VAL A 105 -20.00 -21.03 -10.15
CA VAL A 105 -20.79 -20.61 -11.31
C VAL A 105 -21.74 -21.73 -11.75
N GLU A 106 -21.25 -22.96 -11.91
CA GLU A 106 -22.06 -24.14 -12.27
C GLU A 106 -23.24 -24.35 -11.31
N ARG A 107 -22.99 -24.19 -10.00
CA ARG A 107 -24.05 -24.27 -8.98
C ARG A 107 -25.15 -23.24 -9.21
N PHE A 108 -24.80 -21.99 -9.53
CA PHE A 108 -25.80 -20.95 -9.79
C PHE A 108 -26.52 -21.14 -11.13
N ILE A 109 -25.85 -21.73 -12.14
CA ILE A 109 -26.48 -22.14 -13.39
C ILE A 109 -27.54 -23.23 -13.13
N ASP A 110 -27.21 -24.28 -12.39
CA ASP A 110 -28.16 -25.35 -12.02
C ASP A 110 -29.35 -24.80 -11.21
N LEU A 111 -29.10 -23.88 -10.27
CA LEU A 111 -30.17 -23.19 -9.53
C LEU A 111 -31.08 -22.38 -10.47
N ALA A 112 -30.51 -21.65 -11.43
CA ALA A 112 -31.28 -20.88 -12.40
C ALA A 112 -32.14 -21.79 -13.31
N GLN A 113 -31.61 -22.95 -13.74
CA GLN A 113 -32.37 -23.96 -14.48
C GLN A 113 -33.58 -24.49 -13.69
N ARG A 114 -33.44 -24.59 -12.36
CA ARG A 114 -34.53 -24.94 -11.42
C ARG A 114 -35.43 -23.75 -11.05
N ARG A 115 -35.37 -22.64 -11.80
CA ARG A 115 -36.09 -21.38 -11.57
C ARG A 115 -35.80 -20.72 -10.21
N ARG A 116 -34.64 -21.01 -9.61
CA ARG A 116 -34.14 -20.39 -8.38
C ARG A 116 -33.02 -19.41 -8.72
N PHE A 117 -33.39 -18.21 -9.14
CA PHE A 117 -32.42 -17.19 -9.52
C PHE A 117 -31.76 -16.54 -8.29
N PRO A 118 -30.44 -16.30 -8.32
CA PRO A 118 -29.77 -15.57 -7.25
C PRO A 118 -30.27 -14.13 -7.19
N ARG A 119 -30.40 -13.60 -5.97
CA ARG A 119 -30.90 -12.25 -5.72
C ARG A 119 -30.04 -11.50 -4.73
N LEU A 120 -29.89 -10.21 -4.96
CA LEU A 120 -29.39 -9.23 -4.00
C LEU A 120 -30.47 -8.17 -3.82
N GLY A 121 -30.99 -8.06 -2.60
CA GLY A 121 -32.22 -7.32 -2.32
C GLY A 121 -33.35 -7.78 -3.25
N ASN A 122 -33.91 -6.83 -4.01
CA ASN A 122 -35.01 -7.09 -4.94
C ASN A 122 -34.56 -7.38 -6.38
N ARG A 123 -33.25 -7.39 -6.67
CA ARG A 123 -32.73 -7.61 -8.03
C ARG A 123 -32.28 -9.05 -8.23
N ILE A 124 -32.68 -9.63 -9.35
CA ILE A 124 -32.07 -10.85 -9.88
C ILE A 124 -30.69 -10.46 -10.43
N VAL A 125 -29.67 -11.17 -9.98
CA VAL A 125 -28.28 -10.94 -10.38
C VAL A 125 -27.80 -12.07 -11.26
N GLU A 126 -26.77 -11.80 -12.06
CA GLU A 126 -26.12 -12.80 -12.89
C GLU A 126 -24.72 -13.07 -12.34
N ILE A 127 -24.36 -14.34 -12.17
CA ILE A 127 -23.04 -14.75 -11.67
C ILE A 127 -22.32 -15.45 -12.80
N VAL A 128 -21.21 -14.87 -13.24
CA VAL A 128 -20.45 -15.35 -14.39
C VAL A 128 -18.98 -15.59 -14.04
N MET A 129 -18.33 -16.41 -14.85
CA MET A 129 -16.88 -16.60 -14.78
C MET A 129 -16.17 -15.30 -15.18
N SER A 130 -15.06 -14.98 -14.51
CA SER A 130 -14.24 -13.80 -14.75
C SER A 130 -12.76 -14.15 -14.59
N SER A 131 -11.88 -13.18 -14.84
CA SER A 131 -10.43 -13.33 -14.61
C SER A 131 -9.86 -12.20 -13.74
N GLN A 132 -8.62 -12.40 -13.26
CA GLN A 132 -7.84 -11.36 -12.61
C GLN A 132 -7.64 -10.15 -13.52
N SER A 133 -7.36 -10.37 -14.81
CA SER A 133 -7.20 -9.28 -15.78
C SER A 133 -8.44 -8.39 -15.87
N GLU A 134 -9.64 -8.99 -15.88
CA GLU A 134 -10.88 -8.21 -15.92
C GLU A 134 -11.12 -7.43 -14.63
N LEU A 135 -10.87 -8.06 -13.47
CA LEU A 135 -10.93 -7.39 -12.18
C LEU A 135 -9.99 -6.19 -12.13
N MET A 136 -8.73 -6.36 -12.55
CA MET A 136 -7.73 -5.28 -12.52
C MET A 136 -8.09 -4.14 -13.47
N ARG A 137 -8.62 -4.46 -14.66
CA ARG A 137 -9.12 -3.46 -15.62
C ARG A 137 -10.27 -2.62 -15.04
N GLU A 138 -11.21 -3.24 -14.34
CA GLU A 138 -12.35 -2.57 -13.73
C GLU A 138 -11.97 -1.83 -12.42
N MET A 139 -10.96 -2.32 -11.70
CA MET A 139 -10.38 -1.64 -10.55
C MET A 139 -9.59 -0.40 -10.95
N PHE A 140 -8.87 -0.40 -12.07
CA PHE A 140 -8.01 0.70 -12.52
C PHE A 140 -8.38 1.21 -13.93
N PRO A 141 -9.61 1.74 -14.13
CA PRO A 141 -10.13 2.17 -15.44
C PRO A 141 -9.37 3.36 -16.05
N THR A 142 -8.65 4.15 -15.26
CA THR A 142 -7.84 5.29 -15.74
C THR A 142 -6.44 4.87 -16.15
N ALA A 143 -6.03 3.63 -15.86
CA ALA A 143 -4.77 3.03 -16.30
C ALA A 143 -4.85 2.63 -17.78
N ARG A 144 -4.81 3.62 -18.67
CA ARG A 144 -4.84 3.44 -20.13
C ARG A 144 -3.43 3.18 -20.68
N GLY A 145 -3.35 2.60 -21.89
CA GLY A 145 -2.08 2.32 -22.57
C GLY A 145 -1.37 1.06 -22.06
N LEU A 146 -2.10 0.17 -21.41
CA LEU A 146 -1.58 -1.10 -20.92
C LEU A 146 -2.63 -2.20 -21.06
N VAL A 147 -2.15 -3.44 -21.06
CA VAL A 147 -2.93 -4.67 -20.98
C VAL A 147 -2.63 -5.36 -19.66
N TRP A 148 -3.67 -5.93 -19.04
CA TRP A 148 -3.53 -6.72 -17.82
C TRP A 148 -3.36 -8.21 -18.15
N HIS A 149 -2.22 -8.80 -17.79
CA HIS A 149 -1.97 -10.23 -17.80
C HIS A 149 -2.06 -10.76 -16.37
N GLY A 150 -3.22 -11.30 -15.99
CA GLY A 150 -3.52 -11.58 -14.59
C GLY A 150 -3.53 -10.28 -13.78
N THR A 151 -2.61 -10.16 -12.83
CA THR A 151 -2.40 -8.92 -12.05
C THR A 151 -1.22 -8.09 -12.52
N THR A 152 -0.46 -8.56 -13.50
CA THR A 152 0.68 -7.83 -14.08
C THR A 152 0.21 -6.88 -15.18
N PRO A 153 0.47 -5.56 -15.06
CA PRO A 153 0.28 -4.62 -16.16
C PRO A 153 1.45 -4.68 -17.15
N VAL A 154 1.15 -4.66 -18.45
CA VAL A 154 2.14 -4.58 -19.52
C VAL A 154 1.81 -3.39 -20.41
N ILE A 155 2.74 -2.46 -20.58
CA ILE A 155 2.58 -1.29 -21.45
C ILE A 155 2.44 -1.77 -22.90
N GLU A 156 1.49 -1.22 -23.63
CA GLU A 156 1.33 -1.53 -25.05
C GLU A 156 2.46 -0.85 -25.85
N ASP A 157 3.25 -1.63 -26.60
CA ASP A 157 4.39 -1.17 -27.44
C ASP A 157 4.00 -0.27 -28.64
N MET A 158 2.75 0.18 -28.69
CA MET A 158 2.28 1.06 -29.74
C MET A 158 2.72 2.48 -29.43
N ALA A 159 3.66 3.04 -30.21
CA ALA A 159 3.99 4.46 -30.18
C ALA A 159 2.68 5.27 -30.27
N PRO A 160 2.14 5.81 -29.17
CA PRO A 160 0.79 6.31 -29.19
C PRO A 160 0.84 7.62 -29.95
N LYS A 161 0.27 7.64 -31.17
CA LYS A 161 0.03 8.90 -31.91
C LYS A 161 -0.84 9.88 -31.11
N GLU A 162 -1.50 9.38 -30.06
CA GLU A 162 -2.51 10.05 -29.26
C GLU A 162 -2.09 10.10 -27.78
N SER A 163 -1.95 11.30 -27.23
CA SER A 163 -1.46 11.51 -25.85
C SER A 163 -2.35 10.93 -24.74
N TRP A 164 -3.62 10.64 -25.02
CA TRP A 164 -4.55 10.03 -24.06
C TRP A 164 -4.41 8.51 -23.92
N LYS A 165 -3.61 7.87 -24.79
CA LYS A 165 -3.23 6.45 -24.68
C LYS A 165 -1.95 6.24 -23.88
N ILE A 166 -1.28 7.31 -23.45
CA ILE A 166 -0.09 7.22 -22.61
C ILE A 166 -0.50 6.86 -21.19
N PHE A 167 0.15 5.85 -20.61
CA PHE A 167 -0.03 5.50 -19.20
C PHE A 167 0.44 6.64 -18.29
N LYS A 168 -0.45 7.14 -17.44
CA LYS A 168 -0.19 8.24 -16.49
C LYS A 168 -0.10 7.78 -15.03
N GLY A 169 -0.41 6.52 -14.76
CA GLY A 169 -0.58 5.96 -13.42
C GLY A 169 -1.87 5.15 -13.31
N PHE A 170 -1.96 4.34 -12.26
CA PHE A 170 -3.12 3.48 -12.01
C PHE A 170 -4.38 4.21 -11.52
N ILE A 171 -4.21 5.37 -10.87
CA ILE A 171 -5.26 6.21 -10.29
C ILE A 171 -4.76 7.65 -10.39
N ASN A 172 -5.64 8.56 -10.82
CA ASN A 172 -5.32 9.98 -10.96
C ASN A 172 -5.74 10.81 -9.71
N ASP A 173 -5.32 12.07 -9.68
CA ASP A 173 -5.57 12.95 -8.53
C ASP A 173 -7.07 13.31 -8.37
N GLU A 174 -7.80 13.47 -9.47
CA GLU A 174 -9.23 13.77 -9.46
C GLU A 174 -10.05 12.63 -8.85
N GLU A 175 -9.70 11.40 -9.19
CA GLU A 175 -10.27 10.18 -8.63
C GLU A 175 -10.09 10.12 -7.12
N PHE A 176 -8.89 10.43 -6.61
CA PHE A 176 -8.65 10.51 -5.16
C PHE A 176 -9.43 11.64 -4.50
N ALA A 177 -9.48 12.83 -5.12
CA ALA A 177 -10.21 13.97 -4.59
C ALA A 177 -11.71 13.68 -4.46
N MET A 178 -12.32 13.02 -5.46
CA MET A 178 -13.73 12.65 -5.42
C MET A 178 -14.00 11.55 -4.39
N LEU A 179 -13.18 10.51 -4.35
CA LEU A 179 -13.28 9.44 -3.36
C LEU A 179 -13.18 9.96 -1.92
N ARG A 180 -12.30 10.95 -1.68
CA ARG A 180 -12.21 11.68 -0.40
C ARG A 180 -13.48 12.43 -0.07
N ARG A 181 -14.00 13.21 -1.03
CA ARG A 181 -15.24 13.98 -0.84
C ARG A 181 -16.43 13.09 -0.48
N TYR A 182 -16.51 11.88 -1.03
CA TYR A 182 -17.57 10.92 -0.68
C TYR A 182 -17.46 10.36 0.72
N ALA A 183 -16.25 10.19 1.25
CA ALA A 183 -16.05 9.76 2.62
C ALA A 183 -16.33 10.90 3.63
N GLU A 184 -15.87 12.12 3.33
CA GLU A 184 -16.01 13.28 4.23
C GLU A 184 -17.43 13.88 4.22
N SER A 185 -18.16 13.77 3.10
CA SER A 185 -19.48 14.36 2.93
C SER A 185 -20.42 13.46 2.13
N PRO A 186 -20.74 12.25 2.63
CA PRO A 186 -21.54 11.26 1.90
C PRO A 186 -22.94 11.80 1.55
N HIS A 187 -23.53 12.63 2.40
CA HIS A 187 -24.83 13.27 2.18
C HIS A 187 -24.89 14.17 0.93
N ARG A 188 -23.75 14.60 0.38
CA ARG A 188 -23.68 15.45 -0.82
C ARG A 188 -23.67 14.66 -2.13
N ALA A 189 -23.64 13.32 -2.07
CA ALA A 189 -23.66 12.46 -3.25
C ALA A 189 -24.72 11.36 -3.07
N PRO A 190 -25.66 11.19 -4.02
CA PRO A 190 -26.80 10.27 -3.84
C PRO A 190 -26.40 8.84 -3.47
N PHE A 191 -25.40 8.26 -4.16
CA PHE A 191 -24.98 6.88 -3.92
C PHE A 191 -24.08 6.73 -2.69
N ALA A 192 -23.22 7.71 -2.40
CA ALA A 192 -22.41 7.71 -1.18
C ALA A 192 -23.26 7.88 0.10
N ARG A 193 -24.37 8.61 0.03
CA ARG A 193 -25.31 8.74 1.16
C ARG A 193 -25.91 7.40 1.55
N ASP A 194 -26.31 6.60 0.56
CA ASP A 194 -26.98 5.32 0.80
C ASP A 194 -25.97 4.21 1.16
N CYS A 195 -24.69 4.37 0.81
CA CYS A 195 -23.60 3.44 1.12
C CYS A 195 -22.33 4.19 1.57
N PRO A 196 -22.33 4.81 2.76
CA PRO A 196 -21.20 5.61 3.22
C PRO A 196 -19.93 4.79 3.48
N GLN A 197 -20.04 3.46 3.66
CA GLN A 197 -18.92 2.54 3.79
C GLN A 197 -18.15 2.31 2.48
N ARG A 198 -18.76 2.61 1.32
CA ARG A 198 -18.21 2.19 0.03
C ARG A 198 -16.84 2.77 -0.30
N PRO A 199 -16.56 4.07 -0.07
CA PRO A 199 -15.23 4.63 -0.32
C PRO A 199 -14.13 3.87 0.44
N TYR A 200 -14.43 3.42 1.66
CA TYR A 200 -13.50 2.65 2.49
C TYR A 200 -13.29 1.23 1.94
N GLU A 201 -14.35 0.50 1.61
CA GLU A 201 -14.26 -0.86 1.04
C GLU A 201 -13.52 -0.87 -0.30
N PHE A 202 -13.81 0.12 -1.14
CA PHE A 202 -13.14 0.30 -2.42
C PHE A 202 -11.66 0.64 -2.24
N HIS A 203 -11.33 1.48 -1.26
CA HIS A 203 -9.94 1.84 -0.96
C HIS A 203 -9.15 0.66 -0.38
N VAL A 204 -9.76 -0.17 0.46
CA VAL A 204 -9.16 -1.43 0.92
C VAL A 204 -8.81 -2.32 -0.26
N SER A 205 -9.75 -2.50 -1.20
CA SER A 205 -9.48 -3.24 -2.44
C SER A 205 -8.37 -2.59 -3.27
N THR A 206 -8.34 -1.26 -3.35
CA THR A 206 -7.30 -0.51 -4.06
C THR A 206 -5.91 -0.76 -3.47
N LEU A 207 -5.73 -0.67 -2.15
CA LEU A 207 -4.44 -0.90 -1.48
C LEU A 207 -3.93 -2.34 -1.70
N LYS A 208 -4.85 -3.31 -1.70
CA LYS A 208 -4.55 -4.74 -1.88
C LYS A 208 -4.26 -5.12 -3.33
N LYS A 209 -4.92 -4.48 -4.30
CA LYS A 209 -4.83 -4.82 -5.72
C LYS A 209 -3.84 -3.95 -6.50
N LEU A 210 -3.36 -2.82 -5.96
CA LEU A 210 -2.33 -2.04 -6.66
C LEU A 210 -1.09 -2.91 -6.94
N PRO A 211 -0.53 -2.90 -8.16
CA PRO A 211 0.53 -3.84 -8.53
C PRO A 211 1.89 -3.38 -7.99
N TRP A 212 2.10 -3.54 -6.67
CA TRP A 212 3.32 -3.15 -5.98
C TRP A 212 4.59 -3.88 -6.45
N HIS A 213 4.44 -5.00 -7.15
CA HIS A 213 5.54 -5.78 -7.74
C HIS A 213 6.15 -5.14 -8.99
N VAL A 214 5.54 -4.07 -9.56
CA VAL A 214 6.09 -3.25 -10.67
C VAL A 214 6.35 -1.81 -10.21
N PRO A 215 7.30 -1.59 -9.28
CA PRO A 215 7.58 -0.26 -8.70
C PRO A 215 8.01 0.80 -9.74
N GLU A 216 8.51 0.39 -10.91
CA GLU A 216 8.83 1.24 -12.05
C GLU A 216 7.60 1.91 -12.68
N MET A 217 6.40 1.36 -12.47
CA MET A 217 5.15 1.94 -12.97
C MET A 217 4.48 2.86 -11.94
N ILE A 218 4.92 2.86 -10.69
CA ILE A 218 4.33 3.63 -9.60
C ILE A 218 5.17 4.88 -9.37
N SER A 219 4.59 6.06 -9.57
CA SER A 219 5.29 7.31 -9.23
C SER A 219 5.28 7.56 -7.73
N PHE A 220 6.29 8.30 -7.27
CA PHE A 220 6.37 8.76 -5.89
C PHE A 220 5.15 9.61 -5.50
N ARG A 221 4.66 10.46 -6.41
CA ARG A 221 3.39 11.18 -6.25
C ARG A 221 2.21 10.24 -6.03
N GLN A 222 2.06 9.21 -6.86
CA GLN A 222 0.92 8.29 -6.74
C GLN A 222 0.94 7.57 -5.38
N ARG A 223 2.11 7.09 -4.95
CA ARG A 223 2.29 6.50 -3.62
C ARG A 223 1.94 7.49 -2.51
N TRP A 224 2.35 8.75 -2.62
CA TRP A 224 2.00 9.80 -1.66
C TRP A 224 0.50 10.08 -1.62
N MET A 225 -0.16 10.19 -2.78
CA MET A 225 -1.60 10.42 -2.88
C MET A 225 -2.40 9.27 -2.26
N LEU A 226 -1.97 8.03 -2.48
CA LEU A 226 -2.53 6.85 -1.80
C LEU A 226 -2.42 6.97 -0.28
N TYR A 227 -1.23 7.31 0.24
CA TYR A 227 -1.02 7.50 1.67
C TYR A 227 -1.90 8.62 2.23
N TYR A 228 -1.88 9.80 1.61
CA TYR A 228 -2.65 10.95 2.04
C TYR A 228 -4.15 10.66 2.07
N TYR A 229 -4.68 10.04 1.01
CA TYR A 229 -6.09 9.64 0.98
C TYR A 229 -6.42 8.61 2.07
N THR A 230 -5.54 7.62 2.28
CA THR A 230 -5.69 6.64 3.35
C THR A 230 -5.78 7.30 4.72
N GLU A 231 -4.89 8.27 4.99
CA GLU A 231 -4.87 9.01 6.25
C GLU A 231 -6.20 9.74 6.48
N ARG A 232 -6.70 10.45 5.46
CA ARG A 232 -8.00 11.14 5.54
C ARG A 232 -9.16 10.17 5.81
N LEU A 233 -9.15 8.99 5.19
CA LEU A 233 -10.17 7.97 5.45
C LEU A 233 -10.11 7.45 6.89
N VAL A 234 -8.92 7.09 7.37
CA VAL A 234 -8.73 6.61 8.74
C VAL A 234 -9.22 7.66 9.74
N GLU A 235 -8.81 8.91 9.58
CA GLU A 235 -9.22 10.02 10.44
C GLU A 235 -10.74 10.25 10.41
N THR A 236 -11.34 10.26 9.21
CA THR A 236 -12.79 10.49 9.04
C THR A 236 -13.60 9.37 9.69
N LEU A 237 -13.21 8.10 9.45
CA LEU A 237 -13.89 6.95 10.04
C LEU A 237 -13.73 6.92 11.55
N ARG A 238 -12.52 7.17 12.06
CA ARG A 238 -12.26 7.21 13.51
C ARG A 238 -13.06 8.30 14.20
N SER A 239 -13.11 9.49 13.61
CA SER A 239 -13.92 10.62 14.11
C SER A 239 -15.41 10.29 14.12
N THR A 240 -15.88 9.58 13.10
CA THR A 240 -17.28 9.10 13.04
C THR A 240 -17.57 8.12 14.17
N LEU A 241 -16.68 7.15 14.41
CA LEU A 241 -16.84 6.13 15.44
C LEU A 241 -16.72 6.69 16.87
N ALA A 242 -15.96 7.77 17.05
CA ALA A 242 -15.83 8.47 18.32
C ALA A 242 -17.05 9.36 18.66
N ASN A 243 -17.93 9.65 17.69
CA ASN A 243 -19.11 10.47 17.91
C ASN A 243 -20.15 9.71 18.76
N PRO A 244 -20.53 10.20 19.95
CA PRO A 244 -21.49 9.51 20.82
C PRO A 244 -22.89 9.32 20.20
N LYS A 245 -23.24 10.12 19.18
CA LYS A 245 -24.51 10.01 18.46
C LYS A 245 -24.49 8.93 17.37
N HIS A 246 -23.33 8.34 17.09
CA HIS A 246 -23.16 7.34 16.05
C HIS A 246 -23.53 5.95 16.57
N ASP A 247 -24.63 5.40 16.08
CA ASP A 247 -25.05 4.04 16.43
C ASP A 247 -24.30 3.00 15.56
N GLN A 248 -23.28 2.39 16.16
CA GLN A 248 -22.46 1.36 15.51
C GLN A 248 -23.23 0.06 15.24
N ALA A 249 -24.33 -0.22 15.95
CA ALA A 249 -25.07 -1.48 15.77
C ALA A 249 -25.85 -1.51 14.45
N VAL A 250 -26.26 -0.33 13.98
CA VAL A 250 -27.07 -0.17 12.76
C VAL A 250 -26.24 0.41 11.60
N SER A 251 -25.19 1.17 11.89
CA SER A 251 -24.38 1.80 10.85
C SER A 251 -23.43 0.83 10.14
N PRO A 252 -23.30 0.91 8.80
CA PRO A 252 -22.26 0.19 8.09
C PRO A 252 -20.87 0.79 8.32
N LEU A 253 -20.77 2.00 8.89
CA LEU A 253 -19.53 2.57 9.40
C LEU A 253 -19.30 2.08 10.83
N ASN A 254 -18.45 1.07 11.00
CA ASN A 254 -18.25 0.39 12.28
C ASN A 254 -16.77 0.04 12.51
N GLU A 255 -16.46 -0.45 13.71
CA GLU A 255 -15.10 -0.81 14.11
C GLU A 255 -14.50 -1.93 13.24
N GLN A 256 -15.33 -2.82 12.68
CA GLN A 256 -14.86 -3.87 11.77
C GLN A 256 -14.34 -3.28 10.46
N LEU A 257 -14.99 -2.24 9.92
CA LEU A 257 -14.50 -1.52 8.75
C LEU A 257 -13.18 -0.82 9.04
N LEU A 258 -13.04 -0.18 10.21
CA LEU A 258 -11.78 0.45 10.63
C LEU A 258 -10.65 -0.58 10.77
N LYS A 259 -10.93 -1.73 11.39
CA LYS A 259 -9.97 -2.85 11.51
C LYS A 259 -9.51 -3.35 10.15
N ARG A 260 -10.42 -3.52 9.19
CA ARG A 260 -10.10 -3.93 7.82
C ARG A 260 -9.26 -2.89 7.09
N LEU A 261 -9.64 -1.61 7.19
CA LEU A 261 -8.86 -0.51 6.62
C LEU A 261 -7.44 -0.49 7.19
N HIS A 262 -7.32 -0.50 8.51
CA HIS A 262 -6.02 -0.53 9.21
C HIS A 262 -5.18 -1.75 8.79
N ALA A 263 -5.76 -2.95 8.75
CA ALA A 263 -5.05 -4.15 8.31
C ALA A 263 -4.54 -4.03 6.85
N ALA A 264 -5.32 -3.42 5.96
CA ALA A 264 -4.89 -3.14 4.60
C ALA A 264 -3.75 -2.12 4.54
N CYS A 265 -3.79 -1.06 5.35
CA CYS A 265 -2.70 -0.09 5.48
C CYS A 265 -1.39 -0.76 5.90
N MET A 266 -1.46 -1.63 6.91
CA MET A 266 -0.27 -2.30 7.43
C MET A 266 0.32 -3.31 6.47
N ALA A 267 -0.54 -4.03 5.74
CA ALA A 267 -0.14 -4.97 4.71
C ALA A 267 0.34 -4.29 3.43
N CYS A 268 0.08 -2.98 3.24
CA CYS A 268 0.45 -2.24 2.03
C CYS A 268 1.98 -2.23 1.85
N PRO A 269 2.52 -2.82 0.78
CA PRO A 269 3.97 -2.80 0.50
C PRO A 269 4.48 -1.41 0.11
N GLY A 270 3.64 -0.52 -0.41
CA GLY A 270 4.08 0.81 -0.84
C GLY A 270 4.30 1.83 0.27
N PHE A 271 3.79 1.58 1.46
CA PHE A 271 3.90 2.51 2.59
C PHE A 271 5.21 2.31 3.35
N SER A 272 5.93 3.40 3.63
CA SER A 272 7.13 3.33 4.46
C SER A 272 6.78 3.04 5.91
N ALA A 273 7.80 2.68 6.72
CA ALA A 273 7.64 2.48 8.16
C ALA A 273 6.97 3.67 8.85
N ALA A 274 7.43 4.90 8.57
CA ALA A 274 6.85 6.12 9.13
C ALA A 274 5.39 6.33 8.72
N GLN A 275 5.03 6.06 7.46
CA GLN A 275 3.65 6.16 6.99
C GLN A 275 2.74 5.15 7.67
N LYS A 276 3.19 3.91 7.81
CA LYS A 276 2.43 2.88 8.53
C LYS A 276 2.25 3.27 9.99
N ASN A 277 3.30 3.77 10.65
CA ASN A 277 3.19 4.28 12.01
C ASN A 277 2.12 5.36 12.16
N ASN A 278 2.17 6.37 11.29
CA ASN A 278 1.19 7.46 11.32
C ASN A 278 -0.23 6.92 11.17
N LEU A 279 -0.47 6.00 10.24
CA LEU A 279 -1.78 5.38 10.05
C LEU A 279 -2.21 4.52 11.25
N ALA A 280 -1.29 3.86 11.95
CA ALA A 280 -1.58 3.13 13.18
C ALA A 280 -2.11 4.08 14.26
N VAL A 281 -1.37 5.18 14.48
CA VAL A 281 -1.70 6.21 15.47
C VAL A 281 -3.04 6.86 15.14
N TRP A 282 -3.26 7.25 13.88
CA TRP A 282 -4.54 7.82 13.43
C TRP A 282 -5.72 6.85 13.63
N ALA A 283 -5.49 5.56 13.44
CA ALA A 283 -6.51 4.54 13.67
C ALA A 283 -6.73 4.22 15.16
N GLY A 284 -5.90 4.77 16.06
CA GLY A 284 -5.98 4.57 17.50
C GLY A 284 -5.31 3.28 18.00
N TYR A 285 -4.42 2.67 17.21
CA TYR A 285 -3.62 1.52 17.63
C TYR A 285 -2.30 1.99 18.23
N GLY A 286 -1.91 1.44 19.38
CA GLY A 286 -0.61 1.72 20.00
C GLY A 286 0.54 1.06 19.25
N GLU A 287 1.77 1.58 19.44
CA GLU A 287 2.99 1.10 18.75
C GLU A 287 3.17 -0.43 18.86
N ASN A 288 2.89 -1.00 20.03
CA ASN A 288 3.08 -2.43 20.29
C ASN A 288 2.11 -3.35 19.52
N GLU A 289 0.91 -2.87 19.17
CA GLU A 289 -0.09 -3.67 18.46
C GLU A 289 0.20 -3.72 16.94
N ALA A 290 0.86 -2.67 16.41
CA ALA A 290 1.29 -2.60 15.02
C ALA A 290 2.57 -3.42 14.74
N VAL A 291 3.56 -3.37 15.65
CA VAL A 291 4.89 -3.99 15.46
C VAL A 291 4.84 -5.53 15.45
N GLY A 292 3.92 -6.16 16.19
CA GLY A 292 3.88 -7.62 16.35
C GLY A 292 3.38 -8.42 15.14
N LYS A 293 2.69 -7.80 14.19
CA LYS A 293 2.02 -8.50 13.06
C LYS A 293 2.45 -8.02 11.68
N THR A 294 3.22 -6.95 11.62
CA THR A 294 3.49 -6.18 10.41
C THR A 294 4.97 -5.86 10.50
N HIS A 295 5.76 -6.14 9.45
CA HIS A 295 7.23 -6.05 9.45
C HIS A 295 7.73 -4.59 9.57
N ILE A 296 7.30 -3.88 10.61
CA ILE A 296 7.58 -2.50 10.93
C ILE A 296 8.77 -2.51 11.90
N PRO A 297 9.83 -1.71 11.65
CA PRO A 297 10.96 -1.58 12.56
C PRO A 297 10.51 -1.03 13.92
N LYS A 298 11.32 -1.20 14.97
CA LYS A 298 11.12 -0.42 16.20
C LYS A 298 11.31 1.07 15.88
N ASN A 299 10.60 1.94 16.61
CA ASN A 299 10.60 3.38 16.40
C ASN A 299 10.35 3.79 14.94
N PRO A 300 9.27 3.32 14.30
CA PRO A 300 9.05 3.52 12.86
C PRO A 300 8.87 4.98 12.46
N PHE A 301 8.50 5.86 13.38
CA PHE A 301 8.47 7.31 13.16
C PHE A 301 9.85 7.91 12.85
N LEU A 302 10.94 7.27 13.30
CA LEU A 302 12.31 7.69 13.04
C LEU A 302 12.81 7.33 11.62
N TRP A 303 11.99 6.61 10.84
CA TRP A 303 12.28 6.23 9.44
C TRP A 303 11.70 7.24 8.43
N ASN A 304 11.40 8.46 8.87
CA ASN A 304 10.75 9.51 8.08
C ASN A 304 11.48 9.90 6.79
N HIS A 305 12.80 9.70 6.72
CA HIS A 305 13.63 9.98 5.54
C HIS A 305 13.99 8.75 4.70
N VAL A 306 13.43 7.58 5.03
CA VAL A 306 13.58 6.35 4.27
C VAL A 306 12.21 5.97 3.71
N HIS A 307 12.05 6.08 2.40
CA HIS A 307 10.74 6.02 1.75
C HIS A 307 10.44 4.67 1.09
N ALA A 308 11.46 4.01 0.56
CA ALA A 308 11.32 2.81 -0.26
C ALA A 308 12.00 1.57 0.33
N LEU A 309 12.71 1.70 1.45
CA LEU A 309 13.36 0.59 2.15
C LEU A 309 12.69 0.24 3.48
N ARG A 310 12.86 -1.03 3.88
CA ARG A 310 12.44 -1.60 5.17
C ARG A 310 13.49 -2.61 5.67
N PRO A 311 13.43 -3.02 6.94
CA PRO A 311 14.22 -4.16 7.41
C PRO A 311 13.76 -5.47 6.76
N LYS A 312 14.70 -6.34 6.41
CA LYS A 312 14.43 -7.74 6.01
C LYS A 312 13.74 -8.49 7.16
N ALA A 313 12.82 -9.38 6.80
CA ALA A 313 12.14 -10.22 7.77
C ALA A 313 13.15 -11.10 8.55
N GLY A 314 13.02 -11.14 9.88
CA GLY A 314 13.86 -11.95 10.75
C GLY A 314 15.21 -11.33 11.14
N VAL A 315 15.55 -10.13 10.64
CA VAL A 315 16.76 -9.42 11.07
C VAL A 315 16.70 -9.11 12.57
N PRO A 316 17.73 -9.47 13.35
CA PRO A 316 17.81 -9.10 14.75
C PRO A 316 17.84 -7.58 14.94
N PHE A 317 17.10 -7.10 15.94
CA PHE A 317 16.96 -5.67 16.20
C PHE A 317 18.30 -4.97 16.44
N ASP A 318 19.20 -5.58 17.21
CA ASP A 318 20.49 -4.98 17.53
C ASP A 318 21.45 -4.94 16.32
N LEU A 319 21.34 -5.89 15.40
CA LEU A 319 22.06 -5.84 14.12
C LEU A 319 21.59 -4.63 13.29
N LEU A 320 20.28 -4.44 13.17
CA LEU A 320 19.70 -3.28 12.48
C LEU A 320 20.16 -1.96 13.10
N GLU A 321 20.08 -1.84 14.43
CA GLU A 321 20.53 -0.65 15.16
C GLU A 321 22.03 -0.38 14.98
N TRP A 322 22.86 -1.42 14.87
CA TRP A 322 24.29 -1.27 14.58
C TRP A 322 24.49 -0.61 13.21
N TYR A 323 23.81 -1.07 12.15
CA TYR A 323 23.88 -0.43 10.82
C TYR A 323 23.38 1.01 10.84
N ILE A 324 22.27 1.29 11.53
CA ILE A 324 21.73 2.64 11.65
C ILE A 324 22.72 3.56 12.37
N ALA A 325 23.35 3.09 13.44
CA ALA A 325 24.39 3.82 14.15
C ALA A 325 25.61 4.09 13.25
N THR A 326 26.10 3.09 12.50
CA THR A 326 27.20 3.27 11.54
C THR A 326 26.86 4.30 10.45
N ILE A 327 25.65 4.26 9.89
CA ILE A 327 25.16 5.24 8.91
C ILE A 327 25.11 6.63 9.53
N ARG A 328 24.54 6.76 10.73
CA ARG A 328 24.43 8.02 11.45
C ARG A 328 25.80 8.64 11.72
N GLU A 329 26.74 7.88 12.27
CA GLU A 329 28.09 8.36 12.57
C GLU A 329 28.82 8.81 11.30
N ALA A 330 28.80 7.99 10.25
CA ALA A 330 29.46 8.30 9.00
C ALA A 330 28.85 9.51 8.27
N THR A 331 27.54 9.69 8.36
CA THR A 331 26.87 10.86 7.75
C THR A 331 27.03 12.12 8.57
N LEU A 332 27.15 12.05 9.90
CA LEU A 332 27.41 13.22 10.73
C LEU A 332 28.85 13.73 10.57
N ILE A 333 29.84 12.83 10.63
CA ILE A 333 31.27 13.18 10.54
C ILE A 333 31.59 13.82 9.18
N ASN A 334 31.15 13.22 8.07
CA ASN A 334 31.58 13.62 6.73
C ASN A 334 30.71 14.72 6.08
N SER A 335 29.63 15.16 6.73
CA SER A 335 28.64 16.04 6.07
C SER A 335 29.06 17.51 6.03
N ILE A 336 29.84 18.01 6.99
CA ILE A 336 30.15 19.45 7.05
C ILE A 336 31.17 19.85 5.97
N GLU A 337 32.13 18.98 5.67
CA GLU A 337 33.25 19.32 4.77
C GLU A 337 32.91 19.24 3.26
N HIS A 338 31.84 18.52 2.90
CA HIS A 338 31.47 18.26 1.50
C HIS A 338 30.10 18.82 1.08
N MET A 339 29.34 19.43 1.98
CA MET A 339 28.06 20.05 1.64
C MET A 339 28.28 21.42 0.98
N ASN A 340 27.65 21.64 -0.17
CA ASN A 340 27.60 22.97 -0.79
C ASN A 340 26.68 23.92 0.02
N PHE A 341 26.76 25.22 -0.27
CA PHE A 341 26.03 26.25 0.47
C PHE A 341 24.50 25.99 0.52
N ASP A 342 23.91 25.58 -0.60
CA ASP A 342 22.47 25.26 -0.69
C ASP A 342 22.07 24.06 0.17
N GLN A 343 22.91 23.02 0.23
CA GLN A 343 22.72 21.85 1.10
C GLN A 343 22.85 22.21 2.57
N GLN A 344 23.80 23.08 2.92
CA GLN A 344 23.97 23.57 4.30
C GLN A 344 22.76 24.41 4.73
N GLN A 345 22.25 25.28 3.86
CA GLN A 345 21.06 26.08 4.13
C GLN A 345 19.81 25.19 4.28
N THR A 346 19.64 24.20 3.40
CA THR A 346 18.53 23.23 3.47
C THR A 346 18.60 22.38 4.76
N ALA A 347 19.80 21.93 5.15
CA ALA A 347 20.03 21.22 6.41
C ALA A 347 19.69 22.08 7.63
N ALA A 348 20.16 23.33 7.66
CA ALA A 348 19.84 24.26 8.73
C ALA A 348 18.33 24.56 8.83
N GLU A 349 17.64 24.71 7.69
CA GLU A 349 16.19 24.90 7.66
C GLU A 349 15.41 23.66 8.13
N MET A 350 15.85 22.45 7.77
CA MET A 350 15.20 21.20 8.20
C MET A 350 15.47 20.89 9.68
N GLU A 351 16.69 21.16 10.17
CA GLU A 351 17.06 21.06 11.58
C GLU A 351 16.25 22.08 12.42
N GLN A 352 16.10 23.33 11.96
CA GLN A 352 15.25 24.32 12.62
C GLN A 352 13.75 23.96 12.63
N LYS A 353 13.26 23.28 11.60
CA LYS A 353 11.85 22.87 11.48
C LYS A 353 11.49 21.64 12.33
N SER A 354 12.42 21.06 13.12
CA SER A 354 12.19 19.90 14.03
C SER A 354 11.71 18.62 13.32
N GLN A 355 11.70 18.58 11.99
CA GLN A 355 11.21 17.42 11.22
C GLN A 355 12.31 16.42 10.87
N ALA A 356 13.59 16.79 10.97
CA ALA A 356 14.70 15.87 10.77
C ALA A 356 15.04 15.15 12.09
N THR A 357 14.97 13.83 12.10
CA THR A 357 15.46 13.04 13.23
C THR A 357 16.91 12.65 12.97
N ASP A 358 17.78 12.75 13.98
CA ASP A 358 19.18 12.32 13.85
C ASP A 358 19.34 10.80 13.82
N TYR A 359 18.25 10.03 13.73
CA TYR A 359 18.29 8.58 13.84
C TYR A 359 19.14 7.93 12.75
N PHE A 360 18.99 8.37 11.48
CA PHE A 360 19.89 8.01 10.37
C PHE A 360 20.97 9.07 10.11
N GLY A 361 21.15 10.03 11.03
CA GLY A 361 21.98 11.21 10.81
C GLY A 361 21.55 12.01 9.58
N ARG A 362 22.51 12.38 8.75
CA ARG A 362 22.30 13.20 7.53
C ARG A 362 22.21 12.36 6.26
N LEU A 363 21.78 11.10 6.37
CA LEU A 363 21.57 10.21 5.21
C LEU A 363 20.71 10.90 4.14
N TRP A 364 19.63 11.57 4.56
CA TRP A 364 18.69 12.25 3.69
C TRP A 364 19.35 13.31 2.78
N CYS A 365 20.39 14.01 3.25
CA CYS A 365 21.17 14.95 2.45
C CYS A 365 21.89 14.24 1.30
N GLN A 366 22.48 13.08 1.60
CA GLN A 366 23.25 12.30 0.63
C GLN A 366 22.34 11.59 -0.38
N VAL A 367 21.16 11.12 0.06
CA VAL A 367 20.11 10.65 -0.86
C VAL A 367 19.64 11.79 -1.75
N GLY A 368 19.58 13.02 -1.23
CA GLY A 368 19.42 14.22 -2.06
C GLY A 368 18.04 14.38 -2.72
N LEU A 369 17.01 13.69 -2.22
CA LEU A 369 15.63 13.88 -2.72
C LEU A 369 15.10 15.29 -2.42
N SER A 370 15.56 15.89 -1.32
CA SER A 370 15.23 17.26 -0.91
C SER A 370 15.71 18.32 -1.90
N THR A 371 16.70 18.01 -2.74
CA THR A 371 17.22 18.92 -3.78
C THR A 371 16.33 18.99 -5.02
N TYR A 372 15.39 18.05 -5.16
CA TYR A 372 14.48 18.07 -6.30
C TYR A 372 13.36 19.07 -6.10
N SER A 373 13.01 19.76 -7.19
CA SER A 373 11.74 20.50 -7.24
C SER A 373 10.57 19.53 -7.01
N GLN A 374 9.46 20.06 -6.50
CA GLN A 374 8.27 19.26 -6.23
C GLN A 374 7.77 18.53 -7.50
N ASP A 375 7.84 19.17 -8.66
CA ASP A 375 7.47 18.56 -9.94
C ASP A 375 8.37 17.38 -10.31
N LYS A 376 9.68 17.52 -10.12
CA LYS A 376 10.62 16.44 -10.39
C LYS A 376 10.44 15.28 -9.42
N LEU A 377 10.25 15.57 -8.13
CA LEU A 377 9.98 14.56 -7.11
C LEU A 377 8.70 13.77 -7.41
N CYS A 378 7.66 14.44 -7.93
CA CYS A 378 6.41 13.80 -8.29
C CYS A 378 6.54 12.77 -9.42
N LEU A 379 7.51 12.95 -10.31
CA LEU A 379 7.70 12.12 -11.50
C LEU A 379 8.61 10.91 -11.27
N LEU A 380 9.44 10.93 -10.21
CA LEU A 380 10.30 9.80 -9.86
C LEU A 380 9.47 8.53 -9.68
N LYS A 381 9.99 7.41 -10.17
CA LYS A 381 9.40 6.11 -9.88
C LYS A 381 9.82 5.64 -8.50
N LEU A 382 8.97 4.85 -7.87
CA LEU A 382 9.25 4.29 -6.56
C LEU A 382 10.51 3.41 -6.60
N LYS A 383 10.75 2.72 -7.73
CA LYS A 383 11.98 1.98 -8.02
C LYS A 383 13.22 2.88 -7.95
N ASP A 384 13.23 3.99 -8.68
CA ASP A 384 14.37 4.93 -8.72
C ASP A 384 14.71 5.48 -7.33
N VAL A 385 13.68 5.79 -6.53
CA VAL A 385 13.85 6.24 -5.15
C VAL A 385 14.50 5.16 -4.30
N GLY A 386 14.02 3.91 -4.39
CA GLY A 386 14.59 2.79 -3.66
C GLY A 386 16.02 2.47 -4.04
N GLU A 387 16.34 2.41 -5.34
CA GLU A 387 17.69 2.18 -5.84
C GLU A 387 18.65 3.25 -5.32
N ARG A 388 18.25 4.52 -5.38
CA ARG A 388 19.04 5.62 -4.87
C ARG A 388 19.26 5.55 -3.35
N GLU A 389 18.22 5.27 -2.57
CA GLU A 389 18.34 5.09 -1.11
C GLU A 389 19.32 3.95 -0.79
N LEU A 390 19.19 2.82 -1.47
CA LEU A 390 20.00 1.63 -1.24
C LEU A 390 21.46 1.86 -1.60
N ASP A 391 21.73 2.47 -2.75
CA ASP A 391 23.08 2.76 -3.23
C ASP A 391 23.80 3.72 -2.29
N VAL A 392 23.12 4.78 -1.85
CA VAL A 392 23.69 5.72 -0.88
C VAL A 392 23.98 5.04 0.46
N ILE A 393 23.07 4.21 0.97
CA ILE A 393 23.31 3.44 2.20
C ILE A 393 24.55 2.56 2.06
N LYS A 394 24.70 1.82 0.95
CA LYS A 394 25.86 0.97 0.69
C LYS A 394 27.15 1.78 0.63
N GLN A 395 27.16 2.92 -0.06
CA GLN A 395 28.32 3.81 -0.16
C GLN A 395 28.71 4.43 1.20
N VAL A 396 27.72 4.81 2.02
CA VAL A 396 27.97 5.32 3.38
C VAL A 396 28.60 4.23 4.24
N ILE A 397 28.05 3.01 4.23
CA ILE A 397 28.58 1.89 5.01
C ILE A 397 29.99 1.52 4.54
N ALA A 398 30.23 1.43 3.24
CA ALA A 398 31.55 1.10 2.69
C ALA A 398 32.60 2.11 3.15
N ARG A 399 32.33 3.41 3.03
CA ARG A 399 33.24 4.47 3.52
C ARG A 399 33.41 4.50 5.04
N ALA A 400 32.40 4.06 5.80
CA ALA A 400 32.49 4.02 7.26
C ALA A 400 33.39 2.89 7.76
N LEU A 401 33.49 1.81 6.98
CA LEU A 401 34.18 0.57 7.34
C LEU A 401 35.52 0.39 6.61
N ASP A 402 35.76 1.14 5.54
CA ASP A 402 37.05 1.24 4.84
C ASP A 402 37.84 2.45 5.39
N PRO A 403 38.92 2.23 6.17
CA PRO A 403 39.61 3.27 6.93
C PRO A 403 40.45 4.27 6.10
#